data_AF-A0A6I8U0F0-F1
#
_entry.id   AF-A0A6I8U0F0-F1
#
_cell.length_a   1.000
_cell.length_b   1.000
_cell.length_c   1.000
_cell.angle_alpha   90.00
_cell.angle_beta   90.00
_cell.angle_gamma   90.00
#
_symmetry.space_group_name_H-M   'P 1'
#
loop_
_entity.id
_entity.type
_entity.pdbx_description
1 polymer ?
#
loop_
_entity_poly.entity_id
_entity_poly.type
_entity_poly.pdbx_seq_one_letter_code
_entity_poly.pdbx_strand_id
1 'polypeptide(L)'
;MKVSVKDNVTGEDLQALLQRNAVLESHIAECGSVQTACSENLDSMRTNLNALQDLVVKCRAVLSIHATQTSAQSTPPVSPAVSSPAKETSHPLDGGFATSPQHSHAALKSEIELLKAQLDIYKSDFAAERIARLALLAEKNRLAGELQQLQQQNRTLIADALNGQAEQLTYSRRCSRMSQESGGMVVSAAATTIESQQQSITGVPEDRYQSERKASYCQHCNGVFSDIHSLETHIDECPAY
;
A
#
# COMPACT_ATOMS: atom_id res chain seq x y z
N MET A 1 2.06 -60.57 0.95
CA MET A 1 3.43 -60.18 0.57
C MET A 1 3.64 -58.73 0.97
N LYS A 2 4.55 -58.45 1.91
CA LYS A 2 4.93 -57.07 2.29
C LYS A 2 5.91 -56.55 1.25
N VAL A 3 5.46 -55.64 0.39
CA VAL A 3 6.37 -54.90 -0.51
C VAL A 3 6.96 -53.75 0.30
N SER A 4 8.19 -53.94 0.75
CA SER A 4 9.00 -52.90 1.39
C SER A 4 9.45 -51.93 0.29
N VAL A 5 8.71 -50.85 0.09
CA VAL A 5 9.17 -49.70 -0.70
C VAL A 5 10.26 -49.01 0.11
N LYS A 6 11.52 -49.37 -0.12
CA LYS A 6 12.66 -48.56 0.32
C LYS A 6 12.87 -47.51 -0.77
N ASP A 7 12.36 -46.32 -0.55
CA ASP A 7 12.67 -45.14 -1.35
C ASP A 7 14.16 -44.82 -1.16
N ASN A 8 15.00 -45.35 -2.05
CA ASN A 8 16.42 -44.98 -2.11
C ASN A 8 16.53 -43.61 -2.77
N VAL A 9 16.32 -42.54 -1.99
CA VAL A 9 16.74 -41.19 -2.38
C VAL A 9 18.24 -41.26 -2.65
N THR A 10 18.65 -40.98 -3.88
CA THR A 10 20.07 -41.06 -4.24
C THR A 10 20.83 -39.88 -3.63
N GLY A 11 22.13 -40.05 -3.35
CA GLY A 11 22.94 -38.96 -2.80
C GLY A 11 22.96 -37.71 -3.69
N GLU A 12 22.77 -37.89 -5.00
CA GLU A 12 22.66 -36.82 -5.98
C GLU A 12 21.36 -36.01 -5.80
N ASP A 13 20.23 -36.66 -5.52
CA ASP A 13 18.96 -35.99 -5.24
C ASP A 13 19.05 -35.14 -3.96
N LEU A 14 19.72 -35.66 -2.94
CA LEU A 14 19.94 -34.93 -1.69
C LEU A 14 20.83 -33.69 -1.93
N GLN A 15 21.87 -33.82 -2.75
CA GLN A 15 22.74 -32.71 -3.11
C GLN A 15 22.02 -31.63 -3.93
N ALA A 16 21.18 -32.03 -4.88
CA ALA A 16 20.34 -31.10 -5.65
C ALA A 16 19.33 -30.35 -4.77
N LEU A 17 18.73 -31.04 -3.79
CA LEU A 17 17.83 -30.42 -2.82
C LEU A 17 18.55 -29.42 -1.92
N LEU A 18 19.76 -29.75 -1.43
CA LEU A 18 20.57 -28.83 -0.64
C LEU A 18 20.95 -27.58 -1.43
N GLN A 19 21.35 -27.73 -2.69
CA GLN A 19 21.67 -26.60 -3.56
C GLN A 19 20.46 -25.71 -3.81
N ARG A 20 19.28 -26.32 -4.04
CA ARG A 20 18.03 -25.57 -4.22
C ARG A 20 17.61 -24.84 -2.95
N ASN A 21 17.79 -25.45 -1.77
CA ASN A 21 17.56 -24.78 -0.49
C ASN A 21 18.48 -23.57 -0.30
N ALA A 22 19.78 -23.69 -0.61
CA ALA A 22 20.71 -22.57 -0.51
C ALA A 22 20.31 -21.40 -1.42
N VAL A 23 19.82 -21.68 -2.64
CA VAL A 23 19.30 -20.64 -3.55
C VAL A 23 18.04 -19.99 -2.98
N LEU A 24 17.12 -20.79 -2.42
CA LEU A 24 15.90 -20.28 -1.80
C LEU A 24 16.21 -19.40 -0.58
N GLU A 25 17.14 -19.81 0.28
CA GLU A 25 17.59 -19.01 1.43
C GLU A 25 18.20 -17.67 0.98
N SER A 26 19.02 -17.68 -0.06
CA SER A 26 19.57 -16.45 -0.66
C SER A 26 18.46 -15.54 -1.19
N HIS A 27 17.46 -16.09 -1.88
CA HIS A 27 16.34 -15.31 -2.39
C HIS A 27 15.46 -14.75 -1.27
N ILE A 28 15.23 -15.51 -0.19
CA ILE A 28 14.50 -15.05 0.99
C ILE A 28 15.24 -13.87 1.64
N ALA A 29 16.56 -13.97 1.77
CA ALA A 29 17.38 -12.88 2.32
C ALA A 29 17.31 -11.62 1.44
N GLU A 30 17.39 -11.76 0.11
CA GLU A 30 17.26 -10.65 -0.83
C GLU A 30 15.89 -9.99 -0.75
N CYS A 31 14.81 -10.79 -0.78
CA CYS A 31 13.44 -10.30 -0.59
C CYS A 31 13.28 -9.55 0.75
N GLY A 32 13.88 -10.06 1.83
CA GLY A 32 13.90 -9.40 3.13
C GLY A 32 14.60 -8.03 3.08
N SER A 33 15.76 -7.95 2.43
CA SER A 33 16.49 -6.68 2.26
C SER A 33 15.68 -5.64 1.46
N VAL A 34 15.03 -6.07 0.37
CA VAL A 34 14.19 -5.18 -0.44
C VAL A 34 12.97 -4.71 0.35
N GLN A 35 12.35 -5.60 1.13
CA GLN A 35 11.22 -5.25 1.99
C GLN A 35 11.61 -4.20 3.03
N THR A 36 12.77 -4.35 3.69
CA THR A 36 13.29 -3.39 4.67
C THR A 36 13.53 -2.02 4.01
N ALA A 37 14.22 -1.97 2.87
CA ALA A 37 14.47 -0.73 2.15
C ALA A 37 13.17 -0.02 1.71
N CYS A 38 12.16 -0.78 1.26
CA CYS A 38 10.84 -0.23 0.96
C CYS A 38 10.15 0.36 2.19
N SER A 39 10.23 -0.32 3.34
CA SER A 39 9.67 0.17 4.60
C SER A 39 10.31 1.49 5.04
N GLU A 40 11.64 1.57 5.01
CA GLU A 40 12.38 2.79 5.37
C GLU A 40 12.02 3.97 4.45
N ASN A 41 11.87 3.71 3.15
CA ASN A 41 11.46 4.73 2.19
C ASN A 41 10.02 5.24 2.45
N LEU A 42 9.09 4.34 2.79
CA LEU A 42 7.72 4.72 3.18
C LEU A 42 7.72 5.60 4.44
N ASP A 43 8.53 5.27 5.45
CA ASP A 43 8.65 6.06 6.67
C ASP A 43 9.27 7.44 6.42
N SER A 44 10.26 7.52 5.52
CA SER A 44 10.84 8.79 5.06
C SER A 44 9.79 9.67 4.36
N MET A 45 9.03 9.10 3.41
CA MET A 45 7.97 9.83 2.72
C MET A 45 6.86 10.29 3.68
N ARG A 46 6.49 9.46 4.66
CA ARG A 46 5.52 9.82 5.70
C ARG A 46 6.00 11.01 6.53
N THR A 47 7.27 11.01 6.91
CA THR A 47 7.90 12.11 7.66
C THR A 47 7.88 13.41 6.85
N ASN A 48 8.25 13.35 5.56
CA ASN A 48 8.22 14.51 4.66
C ASN A 48 6.80 15.05 4.46
N LEU A 49 5.81 14.17 4.31
CA LEU A 49 4.41 14.55 4.15
C LEU A 49 3.87 15.27 5.39
N ASN A 50 4.21 14.77 6.58
CA ASN A 50 3.87 15.43 7.84
C ASN A 50 4.50 16.83 7.95
N ALA A 51 5.76 16.99 7.57
CA ALA A 51 6.45 18.28 7.57
C ALA A 51 5.80 19.29 6.60
N LEU A 52 5.42 18.83 5.40
CA LEU A 52 4.69 19.66 4.43
C LEU A 52 3.30 20.04 4.94
N GLN A 53 2.59 19.11 5.59
CA GLN A 53 1.28 19.40 6.18
C GLN A 53 1.37 20.47 7.26
N ASP A 54 2.37 20.39 8.14
CA ASP A 54 2.63 21.42 9.16
C ASP A 54 2.96 22.78 8.53
N LEU A 55 3.78 22.80 7.47
CA LEU A 55 4.10 24.02 6.74
C LEU A 55 2.85 24.66 6.11
N VAL A 56 1.96 23.86 5.50
CA VAL A 56 0.70 24.36 4.94
C VAL A 56 -0.20 24.97 6.03
N VAL A 57 -0.27 24.33 7.20
CA VAL A 57 -1.03 24.86 8.35
C VAL A 57 -0.44 26.21 8.81
N LYS A 58 0.89 26.32 8.92
CA LYS A 58 1.57 27.58 9.25
C LYS A 58 1.29 28.68 8.22
N CYS A 59 1.39 28.37 6.92
CA CYS A 59 1.06 29.32 5.86
C CYS A 59 -0.40 29.80 5.93
N ARG A 60 -1.35 28.89 6.19
CA ARG A 60 -2.76 29.25 6.37
C ARG A 60 -2.96 30.19 7.57
N ALA A 61 -2.27 29.95 8.68
CA ALA A 61 -2.34 30.82 9.85
C ALA A 61 -1.82 32.24 9.54
N VAL A 62 -0.68 32.36 8.84
CA VAL A 62 -0.12 33.66 8.42
C VAL A 62 -1.08 34.41 7.49
N LEU A 63 -1.66 33.73 6.51
CA LEU A 63 -2.65 34.33 5.61
C LEU A 63 -3.90 34.80 6.35
N SER A 64 -4.37 34.05 7.35
CA SER A 64 -5.52 34.44 8.18
C SER A 64 -5.23 35.70 9.02
N ILE A 65 -4.02 35.82 9.57
CA ILE A 65 -3.58 37.03 10.30
C ILE A 65 -3.57 38.24 9.35
N HIS A 66 -2.99 38.10 8.15
CA HIS A 66 -2.99 39.19 7.17
C HIS A 66 -4.39 39.60 6.73
N ALA A 67 -5.29 38.65 6.49
CA ALA A 67 -6.67 38.94 6.11
C ALA A 67 -7.41 39.79 7.16
N THR A 68 -7.22 39.49 8.44
CA THR A 68 -7.85 40.26 9.54
C THR A 68 -7.25 41.65 9.72
N GLN A 69 -5.93 41.82 9.54
CA GLN A 69 -5.28 43.13 9.59
C GLN A 69 -5.70 44.05 8.42
N THR A 70 -5.88 43.48 7.23
CA THR A 70 -6.31 44.24 6.03
C THR A 70 -7.74 44.77 6.17
N SER A 71 -8.61 44.00 6.86
CA SER A 71 -9.99 44.41 7.11
C SER A 71 -10.10 45.50 8.19
N ALA A 72 -9.17 45.57 9.14
CA ALA A 72 -9.17 46.58 10.20
C ALA A 72 -8.67 47.97 9.75
N GLN A 73 -7.94 48.07 8.63
CA GLN A 73 -7.43 49.34 8.08
C GLN A 73 -8.36 50.00 7.05
N SER A 74 -9.47 49.35 6.64
CA SER A 74 -10.32 49.81 5.52
C SER A 74 -11.62 50.52 5.94
N THR A 75 -11.81 50.90 7.20
CA THR A 75 -12.93 51.76 7.61
C THR A 75 -12.50 53.22 7.78
N PRO A 76 -12.83 54.13 6.83
CA PRO A 76 -12.72 55.57 7.10
C PRO A 76 -13.78 55.98 8.13
N PRO A 77 -13.47 56.83 9.13
CA PRO A 77 -14.48 57.40 10.00
C PRO A 77 -15.30 58.40 9.18
N VAL A 78 -16.48 57.98 8.73
CA VAL A 78 -17.49 58.90 8.20
C VAL A 78 -18.06 59.69 9.37
N SER A 79 -17.57 60.92 9.55
CA SER A 79 -18.25 61.94 10.36
C SER A 79 -19.12 62.82 9.47
N PRO A 80 -20.26 63.31 9.98
CA PRO A 80 -21.28 63.98 9.19
C PRO A 80 -20.93 65.44 8.89
N ALA A 81 -21.38 65.90 7.73
CA ALA A 81 -21.24 67.26 7.26
C ALA A 81 -22.02 68.26 8.13
N VAL A 82 -21.33 69.30 8.63
CA VAL A 82 -21.94 70.58 9.02
C VAL A 82 -21.07 71.72 8.47
N SER A 83 -21.78 72.72 7.98
CA SER A 83 -21.42 73.87 7.17
C SER A 83 -20.36 74.83 7.75
N SER A 84 -19.59 75.40 6.82
CA SER A 84 -18.68 76.58 6.79
C SER A 84 -19.04 77.83 7.65
N PRO A 85 -18.27 78.95 7.63
CA PRO A 85 -16.79 79.15 7.58
C PRO A 85 -16.28 80.24 8.59
N ALA A 86 -14.97 80.54 8.48
CA ALA A 86 -14.23 81.74 8.92
C ALA A 86 -13.37 81.60 10.19
N LYS A 87 -12.04 81.76 10.05
CA LYS A 87 -11.31 83.01 10.37
C LYS A 87 -9.80 82.82 10.19
N GLU A 88 -9.16 83.80 9.58
CA GLU A 88 -7.70 83.95 9.44
C GLU A 88 -7.01 83.94 10.81
N THR A 89 -5.82 83.32 10.90
CA THR A 89 -4.69 83.83 11.68
C THR A 89 -3.39 83.23 11.13
N SER A 90 -2.40 84.10 10.97
CA SER A 90 -1.10 83.92 10.37
C SER A 90 -0.03 83.38 11.34
N HIS A 91 1.09 82.96 10.74
CA HIS A 91 2.49 82.96 11.22
C HIS A 91 3.14 81.68 11.80
N PRO A 92 4.49 81.54 11.64
CA PRO A 92 5.09 80.36 10.99
C PRO A 92 6.24 79.69 11.80
N LEU A 93 6.85 78.68 11.16
CA LEU A 93 8.11 77.98 11.47
C LEU A 93 8.01 76.93 12.60
N ASP A 94 8.30 75.66 12.30
CA ASP A 94 9.56 74.99 12.70
C ASP A 94 9.62 73.51 12.27
N GLY A 95 10.82 73.03 11.90
CA GLY A 95 11.28 71.63 11.81
C GLY A 95 10.47 70.62 10.97
N GLY A 96 10.90 70.13 9.80
CA GLY A 96 12.24 69.60 9.52
C GLY A 96 12.29 68.08 9.69
N PHE A 97 11.82 67.33 8.69
CA PHE A 97 12.46 66.08 8.21
C PHE A 97 11.80 65.65 6.90
N ALA A 98 12.21 66.28 5.80
CA ALA A 98 11.96 65.72 4.47
C ALA A 98 12.89 64.52 4.31
N THR A 99 12.38 63.31 4.54
CA THR A 99 13.05 62.10 4.09
C THR A 99 13.12 62.14 2.56
N SER A 100 14.34 62.19 2.05
CA SER A 100 14.66 62.40 0.63
C SER A 100 13.95 61.37 -0.28
N PRO A 101 13.19 61.79 -1.30
CA PRO A 101 12.49 60.90 -2.25
C PRO A 101 13.40 59.91 -3.00
N GLN A 102 14.72 60.11 -2.97
CA GLN A 102 15.68 59.22 -3.64
C GLN A 102 15.93 57.92 -2.87
N HIS A 103 15.83 57.92 -1.54
CA HIS A 103 16.05 56.71 -0.74
C HIS A 103 14.90 55.70 -0.88
N SER A 104 13.66 56.17 -1.03
CA SER A 104 12.50 55.29 -1.27
C SER A 104 12.53 54.65 -2.66
N HIS A 105 12.97 55.38 -3.68
CA HIS A 105 13.10 54.85 -5.04
C HIS A 105 14.19 53.76 -5.15
N ALA A 106 15.32 53.94 -4.46
CA ALA A 106 16.38 52.93 -4.40
C ALA A 106 15.91 51.65 -3.67
N ALA A 107 15.18 51.80 -2.56
CA ALA A 107 14.60 50.67 -1.83
C ALA A 107 13.58 49.89 -2.68
N LEU A 108 12.67 50.59 -3.36
CA LEU A 108 11.69 49.98 -4.27
C LEU A 108 12.37 49.25 -5.43
N LYS A 109 13.46 49.80 -5.99
CA LYS A 109 14.22 49.14 -7.05
C LYS A 109 14.85 47.84 -6.56
N SER A 110 15.45 47.85 -5.37
CA SER A 110 16.00 46.63 -4.75
C SER A 110 14.93 45.59 -4.48
N GLU A 111 13.74 46.00 -4.05
CA GLU A 111 12.60 45.10 -3.83
C GLU A 111 12.12 44.47 -5.15
N ILE A 112 12.03 45.26 -6.22
CA ILE A 112 11.69 44.74 -7.56
C ILE A 112 12.72 43.72 -8.04
N GLU A 113 14.01 43.97 -7.80
CA GLU A 113 15.09 43.04 -8.17
C GLU A 113 14.99 41.73 -7.38
N LEU A 114 14.69 41.81 -6.07
CA LEU A 114 14.46 40.63 -5.23
C LEU A 114 13.25 39.82 -5.70
N LEU A 115 12.12 40.49 -5.95
CA LEU A 115 10.89 39.84 -6.42
C LEU A 115 11.08 39.17 -7.79
N LYS A 116 11.87 39.77 -8.69
CA LYS A 116 12.24 39.15 -9.97
C LYS A 116 13.06 37.89 -9.77
N ALA A 117 14.08 37.93 -8.90
CA ALA A 117 14.88 36.74 -8.58
C ALA A 117 14.01 35.62 -7.99
N GLN A 118 13.09 35.97 -7.07
CA GLN A 118 12.16 35.02 -6.50
C GLN A 118 11.21 34.40 -7.55
N LEU A 119 10.71 35.22 -8.48
CA LEU A 119 9.88 34.75 -9.60
C LEU A 119 10.64 33.73 -10.47
N ASP A 120 11.91 34.00 -10.76
CA ASP A 120 12.71 33.12 -11.60
C ASP A 120 13.05 31.80 -10.91
N ILE A 121 13.30 31.81 -9.59
CA ILE A 121 13.40 30.59 -8.78
C ILE A 121 12.11 29.77 -8.88
N TYR A 122 10.94 30.38 -8.63
CA TYR A 122 9.67 29.66 -8.69
C TYR A 122 9.35 29.11 -10.09
N LYS A 123 9.73 29.81 -11.16
CA LYS A 123 9.60 29.28 -12.52
C LYS A 123 10.47 28.04 -12.73
N SER A 124 11.71 28.08 -12.24
CA SER A 124 12.63 26.95 -12.31
C SER A 124 12.10 25.75 -11.54
N ASP A 125 11.66 25.96 -10.30
CA ASP A 125 11.10 24.90 -9.43
C ASP A 125 9.85 24.29 -10.05
N PHE A 126 8.94 25.12 -10.59
CA PHE A 126 7.75 24.63 -11.28
C PHE A 126 8.08 23.81 -12.53
N ALA A 127 9.11 24.21 -13.29
CA ALA A 127 9.56 23.45 -14.44
C ALA A 127 10.15 22.09 -14.04
N ALA A 128 10.96 22.06 -12.98
CA ALA A 128 11.53 20.83 -12.42
C ALA A 128 10.43 19.88 -11.91
N GLU A 129 9.47 20.40 -11.14
CA GLU A 129 8.32 19.64 -10.64
C GLU A 129 7.50 19.03 -11.78
N ARG A 130 7.26 19.81 -12.85
CA ARG A 130 6.55 19.32 -14.04
C ARG A 130 7.30 18.15 -14.69
N ILE A 131 8.63 18.24 -14.81
CA ILE A 131 9.45 17.16 -15.38
C ILE A 131 9.37 15.91 -14.48
N ALA A 132 9.52 16.08 -13.17
CA ALA A 132 9.42 14.99 -12.21
C ALA A 132 8.05 14.29 -12.28
N ARG A 133 6.97 15.07 -12.38
CA ARG A 133 5.60 14.54 -12.50
C ARG A 133 5.39 13.75 -13.79
N LEU A 134 5.95 14.19 -14.91
CA LEU A 134 5.90 13.46 -16.18
C LEU A 134 6.68 12.15 -16.11
N ALA A 135 7.87 12.15 -15.50
CA ALA A 135 8.65 10.93 -15.27
C ALA A 135 7.90 9.92 -14.39
N LEU A 136 7.27 10.38 -13.31
CA LEU A 136 6.48 9.53 -12.42
C LEU A 136 5.26 8.94 -13.14
N LEU A 137 4.60 9.71 -14.01
CA LEU A 137 3.48 9.20 -14.82
C LEU A 137 3.95 8.12 -15.80
N ALA A 138 5.09 8.32 -16.45
CA ALA A 138 5.67 7.32 -17.35
C ALA A 138 5.99 6.02 -16.61
N GLU A 139 6.59 6.11 -15.43
CA GLU A 139 6.94 4.95 -14.61
C GLU A 139 5.71 4.23 -14.06
N LYS A 140 4.69 4.97 -13.63
CA LYS A 140 3.39 4.40 -13.24
C LYS A 140 2.80 3.57 -14.37
N ASN A 141 2.82 4.08 -15.59
CA ASN A 141 2.28 3.37 -16.76
C ASN A 141 3.12 2.12 -17.09
N ARG A 142 4.45 2.21 -16.99
CA ARG A 142 5.36 1.06 -17.17
C ARG A 142 5.04 -0.06 -16.17
N LEU A 143 5.00 0.26 -14.88
CA LEU A 143 4.70 -0.68 -13.80
C LEU A 143 3.30 -1.29 -13.93
N ALA A 144 2.31 -0.50 -14.34
CA ALA A 144 0.96 -1.01 -14.61
C ALA A 144 0.95 -2.04 -15.75
N GLY A 145 1.72 -1.80 -16.81
CA GLY A 145 1.90 -2.76 -17.91
C GLY A 145 2.57 -4.06 -17.46
N GLU A 146 3.64 -3.96 -16.68
CA GLU A 146 4.34 -5.14 -16.14
C GLU A 146 3.45 -5.96 -15.20
N LEU A 147 2.67 -5.30 -14.36
CA LEU A 147 1.71 -5.97 -13.49
C LEU A 147 0.65 -6.73 -14.30
N GLN A 148 0.12 -6.12 -15.37
CA GLN A 148 -0.84 -6.79 -16.26
C GLN A 148 -0.22 -8.02 -16.94
N GLN A 149 1.02 -7.90 -17.40
CA GLN A 149 1.75 -9.02 -18.01
C GLN A 149 1.97 -10.17 -17.01
N LEU A 150 2.41 -9.86 -15.78
CA LEU A 150 2.60 -10.86 -14.73
C LEU A 150 1.28 -11.53 -14.35
N GLN A 151 0.19 -10.77 -14.24
CA GLN A 151 -1.14 -11.33 -13.99
C GLN A 151 -1.59 -12.27 -15.12
N GLN A 152 -1.32 -11.91 -16.37
CA GLN A 152 -1.63 -12.76 -17.52
C GLN A 152 -0.81 -14.06 -17.48
N GLN A 153 0.50 -13.96 -17.28
CA GLN A 153 1.38 -15.12 -17.15
C GLN A 153 0.98 -16.04 -16.00
N ASN A 154 0.63 -15.46 -14.84
CA ASN A 154 0.16 -16.23 -13.70
C ASN A 154 -1.13 -17.00 -14.01
N ARG A 155 -2.11 -16.36 -14.68
CA ARG A 155 -3.32 -17.05 -15.14
C ARG A 155 -3.01 -18.19 -16.11
N THR A 156 -2.08 -17.98 -17.05
CA THR A 156 -1.64 -19.02 -17.98
C THR A 156 -1.01 -20.19 -17.24
N LEU A 157 -0.07 -19.93 -16.32
CA LEU A 157 0.57 -20.99 -15.53
C LEU A 157 -0.42 -21.77 -14.65
N ILE A 158 -1.41 -21.10 -14.06
CA ILE A 158 -2.50 -21.77 -13.32
C ILE A 158 -3.29 -22.69 -14.26
N ALA A 159 -3.65 -22.21 -15.45
CA ALA A 159 -4.36 -23.02 -16.44
C ALA A 159 -3.54 -24.24 -16.88
N ASP A 160 -2.25 -24.05 -17.15
CA ASP A 160 -1.34 -25.13 -17.56
C ASP A 160 -1.15 -26.16 -16.43
N ALA A 161 -1.05 -25.73 -15.17
CA ALA A 161 -0.96 -26.62 -14.03
C ALA A 161 -2.23 -27.47 -13.85
N LEU A 162 -3.42 -26.86 -14.01
CA LEU A 162 -4.69 -27.58 -13.95
C LEU A 162 -4.86 -28.56 -15.11
N ASN A 163 -4.46 -28.17 -16.32
CA ASN A 163 -4.48 -29.04 -17.49
C ASN A 163 -3.51 -30.22 -17.32
N GLY A 164 -2.28 -29.97 -16.85
CA GLY A 164 -1.30 -31.02 -16.56
C GLY A 164 -1.79 -32.02 -15.51
N GLN A 165 -2.47 -31.56 -14.46
CA GLN A 165 -3.10 -32.46 -13.48
C GLN A 165 -4.21 -33.32 -14.12
N ALA A 166 -5.05 -32.73 -14.97
CA ALA A 166 -6.11 -33.48 -15.66
C ALA A 166 -5.53 -34.54 -16.62
N GLU A 167 -4.47 -34.20 -17.36
CA GLU A 167 -3.73 -35.15 -18.21
C GLU A 167 -3.10 -36.27 -17.40
N GLN A 168 -2.48 -35.96 -16.26
CA GLN A 168 -1.88 -36.97 -15.39
C GLN A 168 -2.93 -37.94 -14.82
N LEU A 169 -4.09 -37.42 -14.41
CA LEU A 169 -5.21 -38.25 -13.93
C LEU A 169 -5.79 -39.13 -15.05
N THR A 170 -5.94 -38.61 -16.26
CA THR A 170 -6.44 -39.39 -17.41
C THR A 170 -5.44 -40.47 -17.85
N TYR A 171 -4.14 -40.15 -17.85
CA TYR A 171 -3.07 -41.11 -18.13
C TYR A 171 -3.02 -42.23 -17.07
N SER A 172 -3.05 -41.87 -15.78
CA SER A 172 -3.06 -42.82 -14.66
C SER A 172 -4.26 -43.79 -14.73
N ARG A 173 -5.45 -43.28 -15.09
CA ARG A 173 -6.64 -44.12 -15.34
C ARG A 173 -6.46 -45.08 -16.52
N ARG A 174 -5.81 -44.65 -17.60
CA ARG A 174 -5.54 -45.50 -18.77
C ARG A 174 -4.57 -46.64 -18.43
N CYS A 175 -3.47 -46.35 -17.74
CA CYS A 175 -2.52 -47.38 -17.29
C CYS A 175 -3.18 -48.39 -16.34
N SER A 176 -4.00 -47.92 -15.40
CA SER A 176 -4.74 -48.79 -14.48
C SER A 176 -5.67 -49.78 -15.21
N ARG A 177 -6.33 -49.36 -16.30
CA ARG A 177 -7.18 -50.24 -17.12
C ARG A 177 -6.39 -51.32 -17.85
N MET A 178 -5.27 -50.96 -18.47
CA MET A 178 -4.44 -51.93 -19.19
C MET A 178 -3.83 -53.00 -18.26
N SER A 179 -3.47 -52.62 -17.03
CA SER A 179 -2.97 -53.59 -16.03
C SER A 179 -4.05 -54.59 -15.57
N GLN A 180 -5.33 -54.22 -15.59
CA GLN A 180 -6.42 -55.14 -15.24
C GLN A 180 -6.75 -56.13 -16.38
N GLU A 181 -6.58 -55.72 -17.65
CA GLU A 181 -6.85 -56.59 -18.80
C GLU A 181 -5.76 -57.64 -19.06
N SER A 182 -4.54 -57.45 -18.54
CA SER A 182 -3.41 -58.40 -18.68
C SER A 182 -3.31 -59.43 -17.54
N GLY A 183 -4.13 -59.28 -16.48
CA GLY A 183 -4.12 -60.12 -15.27
C GLY A 183 -5.42 -60.90 -15.05
N GLY A 184 -5.86 -61.66 -16.05
CA GLY A 184 -7.00 -62.58 -15.93
C GLY A 184 -6.66 -63.83 -15.11
N MET A 185 -6.58 -63.72 -13.79
CA MET A 185 -6.79 -64.87 -12.89
C MET A 185 -7.65 -64.42 -11.71
N VAL A 186 -8.89 -64.91 -11.74
CA VAL A 186 -9.99 -64.62 -10.83
C VAL A 186 -9.71 -65.26 -9.48
N VAL A 187 -9.75 -64.48 -8.38
CA VAL A 187 -10.12 -65.01 -7.06
C VAL A 187 -10.98 -63.98 -6.33
N SER A 188 -12.28 -64.24 -6.31
CA SER A 188 -13.23 -63.67 -5.33
C SER A 188 -12.92 -64.22 -3.94
N ALA A 189 -12.93 -63.37 -2.92
CA ALA A 189 -13.14 -63.81 -1.54
C ALA A 189 -13.84 -62.72 -0.71
N ALA A 190 -15.12 -63.00 -0.44
CA ALA A 190 -15.90 -62.79 0.76
C ALA A 190 -15.65 -61.57 1.68
N ALA A 191 -16.71 -60.77 1.79
CA ALA A 191 -17.32 -60.17 2.97
C ALA A 191 -16.64 -60.37 4.34
N THR A 192 -16.45 -59.28 5.08
CA THR A 192 -16.66 -59.28 6.53
C THR A 192 -17.25 -57.95 6.99
N THR A 193 -18.52 -58.04 7.37
CA THR A 193 -19.34 -57.14 8.17
C THR A 193 -18.70 -56.85 9.53
N ILE A 194 -18.56 -55.58 9.94
CA ILE A 194 -18.72 -55.14 11.34
C ILE A 194 -19.33 -53.72 11.36
N GLU A 195 -20.52 -53.63 11.94
CA GLU A 195 -21.27 -52.43 12.29
C GLU A 195 -20.75 -51.77 13.58
N SER A 196 -20.85 -50.43 13.64
CA SER A 196 -21.26 -49.63 14.82
C SER A 196 -21.66 -48.24 14.28
N GLN A 197 -22.95 -47.97 14.00
CA GLN A 197 -23.93 -47.34 14.92
C GLN A 197 -23.34 -46.10 15.61
N GLN A 198 -23.88 -44.87 15.54
CA GLN A 198 -25.27 -44.36 15.42
C GLN A 198 -25.12 -42.80 15.42
N GLN A 199 -25.71 -41.96 14.55
CA GLN A 199 -27.09 -41.42 14.49
C GLN A 199 -27.16 -40.52 13.22
N SER A 200 -28.07 -40.69 12.24
CA SER A 200 -29.48 -40.22 12.16
C SER A 200 -29.60 -38.68 12.29
N ILE A 201 -30.16 -37.87 11.36
CA ILE A 201 -31.37 -37.99 10.52
C ILE A 201 -31.39 -36.87 9.42
N THR A 202 -32.05 -37.19 8.28
CA THR A 202 -32.66 -36.34 7.21
C THR A 202 -31.84 -35.53 6.19
N GLY A 203 -32.13 -35.82 4.91
CA GLY A 203 -32.47 -34.80 3.90
C GLY A 203 -31.38 -34.36 2.93
N VAL A 204 -31.53 -34.69 1.65
CA VAL A 204 -30.86 -34.08 0.48
C VAL A 204 -31.94 -33.28 -0.26
N PRO A 205 -31.70 -32.16 -1.00
CA PRO A 205 -30.46 -31.51 -1.49
C PRO A 205 -30.42 -29.97 -1.26
N GLU A 206 -29.41 -29.30 -1.82
CA GLU A 206 -29.26 -27.82 -1.98
C GLU A 206 -28.75 -27.02 -0.78
N ASP A 207 -27.42 -27.00 -0.60
CA ASP A 207 -26.66 -25.75 -0.49
C ASP A 207 -25.15 -26.08 -0.41
N ARG A 208 -24.55 -26.41 -1.56
CA ARG A 208 -23.11 -26.70 -1.66
C ARG A 208 -22.28 -25.46 -2.04
N TYR A 209 -22.80 -24.28 -1.70
CA TYR A 209 -22.17 -22.98 -1.94
C TYR A 209 -22.33 -22.08 -0.71
N GLN A 210 -21.71 -22.44 0.42
CA GLN A 210 -21.48 -21.49 1.49
C GLN A 210 -20.23 -21.88 2.29
N SER A 211 -19.12 -21.29 1.84
CA SER A 211 -17.92 -21.01 2.63
C SER A 211 -17.20 -22.23 3.22
N GLU A 212 -16.08 -22.61 2.61
CA GLU A 212 -14.89 -23.03 3.37
C GLU A 212 -14.62 -21.95 4.42
N ARG A 213 -15.25 -22.05 5.60
CA ARG A 213 -14.96 -21.17 6.72
C ARG A 213 -13.54 -21.52 7.15
N LYS A 214 -12.58 -20.71 6.71
CA LYS A 214 -11.20 -20.76 7.16
C LYS A 214 -11.22 -20.64 8.68
N ALA A 215 -11.06 -21.77 9.36
CA ALA A 215 -10.93 -21.79 10.80
C ALA A 215 -9.72 -20.92 11.17
N SER A 216 -9.94 -19.96 12.07
CA SER A 216 -8.88 -19.04 12.53
C SER A 216 -8.26 -19.63 13.79
N TYR A 217 -6.95 -19.47 13.96
CA TYR A 217 -6.21 -20.08 15.06
C TYR A 217 -5.48 -19.02 15.89
N CYS A 218 -5.54 -19.19 17.22
CA CYS A 218 -4.79 -18.34 18.14
C CYS A 218 -3.32 -18.79 18.17
N GLN A 219 -2.39 -17.89 17.86
CA GLN A 219 -0.95 -18.21 17.86
C GLN A 219 -0.40 -18.48 19.27
N HIS A 220 -1.13 -18.07 20.31
CA HIS A 220 -0.68 -18.17 21.69
C HIS A 220 -1.04 -19.51 22.35
N CYS A 221 -2.26 -20.01 22.14
CA CYS A 221 -2.73 -21.27 22.74
C CYS A 221 -3.08 -22.35 21.70
N ASN A 222 -2.96 -22.04 20.41
CA ASN A 222 -3.35 -22.87 19.28
C ASN A 222 -4.84 -23.27 19.26
N GLY A 223 -5.70 -22.49 19.93
CA GLY A 223 -7.15 -22.65 19.92
C GLY A 223 -7.73 -22.37 18.53
N VAL A 224 -8.73 -23.16 18.14
CA VAL A 224 -9.39 -23.08 16.83
C VAL A 224 -10.76 -22.42 16.96
N PHE A 225 -11.02 -21.41 16.14
CA PHE A 225 -12.22 -20.59 16.19
C PHE A 225 -12.95 -20.58 14.84
N SER A 226 -14.28 -20.60 14.89
CA SER A 226 -15.17 -20.63 13.72
C SER A 226 -15.20 -19.33 12.93
N ASP A 227 -14.78 -18.23 13.54
CA ASP A 227 -14.84 -16.86 13.03
C ASP A 227 -13.79 -15.98 13.72
N ILE A 228 -13.45 -14.87 13.07
CA ILE A 228 -12.40 -13.94 13.51
C ILE A 228 -12.81 -13.23 14.81
N HIS A 229 -14.08 -12.91 15.00
CA HIS A 229 -14.54 -12.17 16.18
C HIS A 229 -14.39 -12.98 17.48
N SER A 230 -14.66 -14.28 17.40
CA SER A 230 -14.39 -15.23 18.50
C SER A 230 -12.90 -15.34 18.82
N LEU A 231 -12.03 -15.26 17.80
CA LEU A 231 -10.57 -15.24 17.99
C LEU A 231 -10.09 -13.92 18.64
N GLU A 232 -10.61 -12.78 18.19
CA GLU A 232 -10.26 -11.46 18.75
C GLU A 232 -10.59 -11.38 20.24
N THR A 233 -11.81 -11.75 20.63
CA THR A 233 -12.23 -11.81 22.04
C THR A 233 -11.33 -12.72 22.86
N HIS A 234 -10.93 -13.86 22.27
CA HIS A 234 -10.04 -14.80 22.94
C HIS A 234 -8.62 -14.25 23.12
N ILE A 235 -8.06 -13.51 22.15
CA ILE A 235 -6.71 -12.95 22.24
C ILE A 235 -6.59 -12.00 23.45
N ASP A 236 -7.63 -11.22 23.73
CA ASP A 236 -7.66 -10.28 24.86
C ASP A 236 -7.66 -10.98 26.24
N GLU A 237 -8.19 -12.19 26.32
CA GLU A 237 -8.27 -12.99 27.55
C GLU A 237 -7.28 -14.17 27.57
N CYS A 238 -6.41 -14.29 26.56
CA CYS A 238 -5.58 -15.48 26.38
C CYS A 238 -4.53 -15.58 27.50
N PRO A 239 -4.52 -16.64 28.32
CA PRO A 239 -3.66 -16.78 29.50
C PRO A 239 -2.17 -17.06 29.19
N ALA A 240 -1.74 -16.82 27.95
CA ALA A 240 -0.35 -16.96 27.51
C ALA A 240 0.44 -15.64 27.61
N TYR A 241 -0.06 -14.67 28.38
CA TYR A 241 0.63 -13.45 28.80
C TYR A 241 0.99 -13.50 30.29
#